data_AF-A0A0A2ED71-F1
#
_entry.id   AF-A0A0A2ED71-F1
#
_cell.length_a   1.000
_cell.length_b   1.000
_cell.length_c   1.000
_cell.angle_alpha   90.00
_cell.angle_beta   90.00
_cell.angle_gamma   90.00
#
_symmetry.space_group_name_H-M   'P 1'
#
loop_
_entity.id
_entity.type
_entity.pdbx_description
1 polymer ?
#
loop_
_entity_poly.entity_id
_entity_poly.type
_entity_poly.pdbx_seq_one_letter_code
_entity_poly.pdbx_strand_id
1 'polypeptide(L)'
;MTRKNYIFLAALLVYIITMAVLGYPRERYTSDGTDRMTSYAISLGLSLIVLVMLALVIVRRNKLRRRRENEFEEENRKRNRND
;
A
#
# COMPACT_ATOMS: atom_id res chain seq x y z
N MET A 1 -0.32 -12.39 11.08
CA MET A 1 0.22 -12.22 9.71
C MET A 1 0.41 -10.75 9.32
N THR A 2 0.52 -9.82 10.26
CA THR A 2 0.52 -8.37 10.02
C THR A 2 1.92 -7.79 9.80
N ARG A 3 2.94 -8.24 10.55
CA ARG A 3 4.31 -7.67 10.47
C ARG A 3 4.95 -7.80 9.07
N LYS A 4 4.75 -8.95 8.39
CA LYS A 4 5.29 -9.17 7.02
C LYS A 4 4.71 -8.18 6.00
N ASN A 5 3.44 -7.81 6.11
CA ASN A 5 2.80 -6.88 5.18
C ASN A 5 3.31 -5.44 5.37
N TYR A 6 3.58 -5.03 6.62
CA TYR A 6 4.19 -3.72 6.90
C TYR A 6 5.62 -3.62 6.40
N ILE A 7 6.42 -4.69 6.55
CA ILE A 7 7.79 -4.75 6.01
C ILE A 7 7.78 -4.66 4.48
N PHE A 8 6.86 -5.37 3.83
CA PHE A 8 6.70 -5.31 2.38
C PHE A 8 6.32 -3.90 1.91
N LEU A 9 5.38 -3.24 2.60
CA LEU A 9 4.99 -1.86 2.30
C LEU A 9 6.15 -0.87 2.48
N ALA A 10 6.94 -1.03 3.54
CA ALA A 10 8.11 -0.21 3.79
C ALA A 10 9.18 -0.41 2.70
N ALA A 11 9.45 -1.65 2.30
CA ALA A 11 10.38 -1.96 1.21
C ALA A 11 9.91 -1.37 -0.13
N LEU A 12 8.60 -1.43 -0.41
CA LEU A 12 8.00 -0.88 -1.63
C LEU A 12 8.07 0.65 -1.65
N LEU A 13 7.91 1.29 -0.49
CA LEU A 13 8.09 2.73 -0.34
C LEU A 13 9.54 3.14 -0.57
N VAL A 14 10.51 2.42 0.01
CA VAL A 14 11.94 2.65 -0.25
C VAL A 14 12.24 2.52 -1.73
N TYR A 15 11.76 1.45 -2.39
CA TYR A 15 11.94 1.24 -3.83
C TYR A 15 11.41 2.39 -4.68
N ILE A 16 10.22 2.93 -4.36
CA ILE A 16 9.67 4.10 -5.06
C ILE A 16 10.56 5.32 -4.87
N ILE A 17 11.08 5.56 -3.65
CA ILE A 17 11.98 6.67 -3.39
C ILE A 17 13.29 6.52 -4.19
N THR A 18 13.88 5.32 -4.25
CA THR A 18 15.09 5.11 -5.05
C THR A 18 14.83 5.33 -6.54
N MET A 19 13.72 4.81 -7.06
CA MET A 19 13.32 5.02 -8.46
C MET A 19 13.02 6.48 -8.77
N ALA A 20 12.43 7.22 -7.84
CA ALA A 20 12.24 8.66 -7.96
C ALA A 20 13.60 9.36 -8.11
N VAL A 21 14.52 9.14 -7.16
CA VAL A 21 15.84 9.77 -7.19
C VAL A 21 16.61 9.44 -8.46
N LEU A 22 16.57 8.18 -8.93
CA LEU A 22 17.24 7.76 -10.16
C LEU A 22 16.56 8.31 -11.44
N GLY A 23 15.23 8.41 -11.43
CA GLY A 23 14.43 8.88 -12.55
C GLY A 23 14.34 10.40 -12.65
N TYR A 24 14.94 11.15 -11.72
CA TYR A 24 14.87 12.61 -11.69
C TYR A 24 15.44 13.19 -12.99
N PRO A 25 14.59 13.83 -13.83
CA PRO A 25 15.04 14.32 -15.11
C PRO A 25 15.99 15.51 -14.88
N ARG A 26 17.23 15.38 -15.35
CA ARG A 26 18.22 16.47 -15.33
C ARG A 26 17.88 17.59 -16.32
N GLU A 27 17.13 17.27 -17.37
CA GLU A 27 16.70 18.19 -18.41
C GLU A 27 15.18 18.34 -18.39
N ARG A 28 14.71 19.59 -18.45
CA ARG A 28 13.30 19.93 -18.33
C ARG A 28 12.48 19.54 -19.55
N TYR A 29 13.05 19.70 -20.74
CA TYR A 29 12.39 19.40 -22.01
C TYR A 29 13.14 18.30 -22.76
N THR A 30 12.38 17.42 -23.41
CA THR A 30 12.92 16.48 -24.41
C THR A 30 13.17 17.16 -25.75
N SER A 31 13.96 16.52 -26.62
CA SER A 31 14.08 16.92 -28.03
C SER A 31 12.72 17.05 -28.74
N ASP A 32 11.70 16.34 -28.25
CA ASP A 32 10.34 16.37 -28.80
C ASP A 32 9.44 17.44 -28.14
N GLY A 33 10.01 18.34 -27.33
CA GLY A 33 9.28 19.43 -26.65
C GLY A 33 8.42 19.01 -25.46
N THR A 34 8.37 17.70 -25.14
CA THR A 34 7.63 17.19 -23.98
C THR A 34 8.35 17.54 -22.68
N ASP A 35 7.61 18.07 -21.71
CA ASP A 35 8.10 18.40 -20.37
C ASP A 35 8.30 17.13 -19.53
N ARG A 36 9.56 16.75 -19.34
CA ARG A 36 9.94 15.56 -18.57
C ARG A 36 9.64 15.73 -17.08
N MET A 37 9.69 16.95 -16.54
CA MET A 37 9.38 17.18 -15.12
C MET A 37 7.91 16.90 -14.84
N THR A 38 7.02 17.35 -15.73
CA THR A 38 5.58 17.13 -15.58
C THR A 38 5.24 15.63 -15.69
N SER A 39 5.77 14.93 -16.70
CA SER A 39 5.56 13.48 -16.83
C SER A 39 6.13 12.69 -15.64
N TYR A 40 7.31 13.08 -15.15
CA TYR A 40 7.94 12.49 -13.97
C TYR A 40 7.08 12.71 -12.70
N ALA A 41 6.60 13.93 -12.47
CA ALA A 41 5.75 14.25 -11.32
C ALA A 41 4.43 13.48 -11.33
N ILE A 42 3.79 13.34 -12.50
CA ILE A 42 2.57 12.54 -12.67
C ILE A 42 2.83 11.06 -12.39
N SER A 43 3.93 10.51 -12.92
CA SER A 43 4.31 9.10 -12.69
C SER A 43 4.57 8.81 -11.21
N LEU A 44 5.25 9.74 -10.52
CA LEU A 44 5.48 9.66 -9.07
C LEU A 44 4.19 9.74 -8.27
N GLY A 45 3.30 10.66 -8.64
CA GLY A 45 1.99 10.82 -8.02
C GLY A 45 1.14 9.55 -8.15
N LEU A 46 1.06 8.97 -9.35
CA LEU A 46 0.37 7.70 -9.60
C LEU A 46 0.96 6.55 -8.78
N SER A 47 2.30 6.47 -8.69
CA SER A 47 2.98 5.45 -7.90
C SER A 47 2.63 5.52 -6.40
N LEU A 48 2.57 6.74 -5.85
CA LEU A 48 2.15 6.97 -4.47
C LEU A 48 0.67 6.60 -4.25
N ILE A 49 -0.21 6.94 -5.18
CA ILE A 49 -1.65 6.58 -5.11
C ILE A 49 -1.81 5.06 -5.05
N VAL A 50 -1.09 4.31 -5.88
CA VAL A 50 -1.12 2.84 -5.89
C VAL A 50 -0.64 2.29 -4.54
N LEU A 51 0.43 2.85 -3.96
CA LEU A 51 0.94 2.45 -2.65
C LEU A 51 -0.11 2.67 -1.54
N VAL A 52 -0.79 3.81 -1.55
CA VAL A 52 -1.86 4.13 -0.62
C VAL A 52 -3.06 3.19 -0.79
N MET A 53 -3.44 2.88 -2.04
CA MET A 53 -4.49 1.90 -2.31
C MET A 53 -4.15 0.52 -1.76
N LEU A 54 -2.91 0.05 -1.96
CA LEU A 54 -2.42 -1.21 -1.40
C LEU A 54 -2.48 -1.22 0.13
N ALA A 55 -2.07 -0.13 0.78
CA ALA A 55 -2.17 0.02 2.22
C ALA A 55 -3.63 -0.06 2.70
N LEU A 56 -4.55 0.64 2.04
CA LEU A 56 -5.97 0.62 2.37
C LEU A 56 -6.59 -0.78 2.18
N VAL A 57 -6.22 -1.49 1.12
CA VAL A 57 -6.67 -2.87 0.88
C VAL A 57 -6.21 -3.80 1.99
N ILE A 58 -4.95 -3.71 2.42
CA ILE A 58 -4.41 -4.52 3.51
C ILE A 58 -5.13 -4.22 4.83
N VAL A 59 -5.36 -2.94 5.14
CA VAL A 59 -6.09 -2.52 6.35
C VAL A 59 -7.54 -3.02 6.32
N ARG A 60 -8.25 -2.83 5.21
CA ARG A 60 -9.63 -3.32 5.06
C ARG A 60 -9.71 -4.84 5.19
N ARG A 61 -8.76 -5.58 4.58
CA ARG A 61 -8.74 -7.04 4.62
C ARG A 61 -8.44 -7.59 6.02
N ASN A 62 -7.59 -6.91 6.79
CA ASN A 62 -7.36 -7.23 8.21
C ASN A 62 -8.61 -6.97 9.08
N LYS A 63 -9.39 -5.92 8.77
CA LYS A 63 -10.64 -5.62 9.49
C LYS A 63 -11.70 -6.71 9.28
N LEU A 64 -11.85 -7.22 8.07
CA LEU A 64 -12.77 -8.33 7.75
C LEU A 64 -12.38 -9.63 8.45
N ARG A 65 -11.08 -9.88 8.61
CA ARG A 65 -10.58 -11.09 9.26
C ARG A 65 -10.83 -11.08 10.78
N ARG A 66 -10.66 -9.92 11.44
CA ARG A 66 -10.96 -9.77 12.87
C ARG A 66 -12.44 -9.92 13.22
N ARG A 67 -13.36 -9.51 12.31
CA ARG A 67 -14.80 -9.70 12.55
C ARG A 67 -15.17 -11.18 12.66
N ARG A 68 -14.58 -12.04 11.81
CA ARG A 68 -14.84 -13.48 11.84
C ARG A 68 -14.26 -14.19 13.06
N GLU A 69 -13.11 -13.75 13.56
CA GLU A 69 -12.54 -14.30 14.80
C GLU A 69 -13.44 -13.99 16.02
N ASN A 70 -13.99 -12.78 16.10
CA ASN A 70 -14.87 -12.39 17.20
C ASN A 70 -16.22 -13.14 17.19
N GLU A 71 -16.81 -13.38 16.02
CA GLU A 71 -18.05 -14.15 15.88
C GLU A 71 -17.88 -15.62 16.33
N PHE A 72 -16.75 -16.25 15.97
CA PHE A 72 -16.41 -17.61 16.41
C PHE A 72 -16.13 -17.70 17.92
N GLU A 73 -15.48 -16.69 18.52
CA GLU A 73 -15.27 -16.65 19.97
C GLU A 73 -16.59 -16.49 20.75
N GLU A 74 -17.53 -15.68 20.24
CA GLU A 74 -18.84 -15.52 20.86
C GLU A 74 -19.70 -16.79 20.76
N GLU A 75 -19.67 -17.50 19.63
CA GLU A 75 -20.35 -18.79 19.50
C GLU A 75 -19.77 -19.86 20.43
N ASN A 76 -18.44 -19.98 20.50
CA ASN A 76 -17.81 -20.93 21.41
C ASN A 76 -18.07 -20.60 22.88
N ARG A 77 -18.10 -19.32 23.27
CA ARG A 77 -18.47 -18.92 24.64
C ARG A 77 -19.92 -19.24 24.99
N LYS A 78 -20.85 -19.09 24.04
CA LYS A 78 -22.26 -19.45 24.25
C LYS A 78 -22.43 -20.97 24.37
N ARG A 79 -21.70 -21.73 23.55
CA ARG A 79 -21.73 -23.20 23.58
C ARG A 79 -21.20 -23.74 24.91
N ASN A 80 -20.06 -23.25 25.36
CA ASN A 80 -19.42 -23.70 26.62
C ASN A 80 -20.11 -23.20 27.91
N ARG A 81 -21.20 -22.42 27.79
CA ARG A 81 -22.01 -21.97 28.92
C ARG A 81 -23.34 -22.74 29.03
N ASN A 82 -23.68 -23.53 28.02
CA ASN A 82 -24.88 -24.36 27.96
C ASN A 82 -24.59 -25.85 28.20
N ASP A 83 -23.31 -26.23 28.28
CA ASP A 83 -22.82 -27.53 28.77
C ASP A 83 -22.48 -27.43 30.27
#